data_AF-A0A7J8A7G2-F1
#
_entry.id   AF-A0A7J8A7G2-F1
#
_cell.length_a   1.000
_cell.length_b   1.000
_cell.length_c   1.000
_cell.angle_alpha   90.00
_cell.angle_beta   90.00
_cell.angle_gamma   90.00
#
_symmetry.space_group_name_H-M   'P 1'
#
loop_
_entity.id
_entity.type
_entity.pdbx_description
1 polymer ?
#
loop_
_entity_poly.entity_id
_entity_poly.type
_entity_poly.pdbx_seq_one_letter_code
_entity_poly.pdbx_strand_id
1 'polypeptide(L)'
;MGVPEEKREQDTENILKEIVTENFPHLVKEIDLQVQEVHRTPNKRNPKRTTLRHIIIKIPRAKNKERILKAAREKQVVTYKGAPIRLSADFSTETMQARWEWQETFKVTNNKNLQPKILYPAKLSLRIEGQIKSFTNKNLKKLKEFITPKPELYELLKGKRKKIKIKIMNNKYVTINK
;
A
#
# COMPACT_ATOMS: atom_id res chain seq x y z
N MET A 1 8.33 -4.43 6.42
CA MET A 1 8.18 -4.19 7.87
C MET A 1 8.28 -5.52 8.58
N GLY A 2 8.78 -5.56 9.81
CA GLY A 2 8.93 -6.81 10.58
C GLY A 2 10.26 -7.55 10.36
N VAL A 3 11.24 -6.91 9.71
CA VAL A 3 12.55 -7.52 9.47
C VAL A 3 13.47 -7.26 10.67
N PRO A 4 14.06 -8.31 11.30
CA PRO A 4 14.96 -8.18 12.44
C PRO A 4 16.13 -7.23 12.18
N GLU A 5 16.69 -6.61 13.23
CA GLU A 5 17.91 -5.81 13.10
C GLU A 5 19.13 -6.74 13.09
N GLU A 6 19.67 -7.01 11.90
CA GLU A 6 20.93 -7.74 11.71
C GLU A 6 22.14 -6.81 11.96
N LYS A 7 23.28 -7.38 12.36
CA LYS A 7 24.44 -6.61 12.82
C LYS A 7 25.26 -5.97 11.68
N ARG A 8 25.13 -6.42 10.43
CA ARG A 8 25.92 -5.93 9.28
C ARG A 8 25.03 -5.21 8.28
N GLU A 9 25.52 -4.10 7.71
CA GLU A 9 24.80 -3.32 6.70
C GLU A 9 24.72 -4.03 5.35
N GLN A 10 25.75 -4.83 5.02
CA GLN A 10 25.85 -5.59 3.76
C GLN A 10 24.76 -6.66 3.62
N ASP A 11 24.21 -7.13 4.74
CA ASP A 11 23.11 -8.10 4.75
C ASP A 11 21.82 -7.47 4.18
N THR A 12 21.68 -6.14 4.24
CA THR A 12 20.44 -5.47 3.82
C THR A 12 20.19 -5.45 2.31
N GLU A 13 21.24 -5.48 1.49
CA GLU A 13 21.12 -5.46 0.03
C GLU A 13 20.49 -6.75 -0.51
N ASN A 14 20.75 -7.87 0.14
CA ASN A 14 20.26 -9.18 -0.26
C ASN A 14 18.86 -9.51 0.28
N ILE A 15 18.33 -8.73 1.23
CA ILE A 15 17.00 -8.96 1.83
C ILE A 15 15.91 -9.07 0.77
N LEU A 16 15.92 -8.23 -0.26
CA LEU A 16 14.89 -8.31 -1.31
C LEU A 16 14.96 -9.65 -2.06
N LYS A 17 16.17 -10.10 -2.40
CA LYS A 17 16.40 -11.36 -3.11
C LYS A 17 15.99 -12.55 -2.25
N GLU A 18 16.33 -12.54 -0.96
CA GLU A 18 15.92 -13.58 -0.01
C GLU A 18 14.39 -13.65 0.12
N ILE A 19 13.73 -12.52 0.36
CA ILE A 19 12.26 -12.47 0.47
C ILE A 19 11.59 -12.99 -0.82
N VAL A 20 12.07 -12.57 -1.99
CA VAL A 20 11.46 -12.97 -3.27
C VAL A 20 11.73 -14.45 -3.55
N THR A 21 12.91 -14.98 -3.22
CA THR A 21 13.23 -16.40 -3.41
C THR A 21 12.40 -17.28 -2.47
N GLU A 22 12.28 -16.89 -1.20
CA GLU A 22 11.47 -17.60 -0.19
C GLU A 22 9.98 -17.56 -0.55
N ASN A 23 9.47 -16.44 -1.07
CA ASN A 23 8.03 -16.26 -1.21
C ASN A 23 7.46 -16.37 -2.62
N PHE A 24 8.23 -15.98 -3.63
CA PHE A 24 7.79 -15.80 -5.02
C PHE A 24 8.82 -16.37 -6.00
N PRO A 25 9.09 -17.69 -5.97
CA PRO A 25 10.16 -18.30 -6.79
C PRO A 25 9.96 -18.10 -8.30
N HIS A 26 8.72 -17.94 -8.76
CA HIS A 26 8.40 -17.62 -10.15
C HIS A 26 8.92 -16.24 -10.58
N LEU A 27 8.90 -15.24 -9.68
CA LEU A 27 9.35 -13.88 -10.00
C LEU A 27 10.87 -13.78 -10.14
N VAL A 28 11.63 -14.67 -9.48
CA VAL A 28 13.09 -14.71 -9.56
C VAL A 28 13.55 -14.94 -11.01
N LYS A 29 12.80 -15.73 -11.78
CA LYS A 29 13.13 -16.04 -13.19
C LYS A 29 12.67 -14.96 -14.17
N GLU A 30 11.60 -14.24 -13.82
CA GLU A 30 10.92 -13.31 -14.73
C GLU A 30 11.32 -11.84 -14.54
N ILE A 31 11.92 -11.51 -13.39
CA ILE A 31 12.18 -10.13 -12.99
C ILE A 31 13.61 -9.99 -12.53
N ASP A 32 14.29 -8.98 -13.08
CA ASP A 32 15.57 -8.53 -12.57
C ASP A 32 15.39 -7.80 -11.22
N LEU A 33 15.93 -8.39 -10.15
CA LEU A 33 15.84 -7.93 -8.76
C LEU A 33 16.95 -6.94 -8.38
N GLN A 34 17.35 -6.08 -9.32
CA GLN A 34 18.27 -4.99 -9.03
C GLN A 34 17.70 -4.04 -7.98
N VAL A 35 18.57 -3.64 -7.06
CA VAL A 35 18.27 -2.69 -6.00
C VAL A 35 19.16 -1.47 -6.19
N GLN A 36 18.55 -0.29 -6.24
CA GLN A 36 19.28 0.96 -6.38
C GLN A 36 19.77 1.47 -5.02
N GLU A 37 18.95 1.30 -3.99
CA GLU A 37 19.25 1.80 -2.64
C GLU A 37 18.48 0.95 -1.61
N VAL A 38 19.14 0.63 -0.50
CA VAL A 38 18.50 0.06 0.68
C VAL A 38 18.96 0.83 1.90
N HIS A 39 18.02 1.24 2.73
CA HIS A 39 18.36 1.79 4.03
C HIS A 39 17.26 1.52 5.06
N ARG A 40 17.63 1.64 6.34
CA ARG A 40 16.69 1.54 7.47
C ARG A 40 16.16 2.92 7.82
N THR A 41 14.86 3.02 8.06
CA THR A 41 14.22 4.28 8.47
C THR A 41 13.63 4.13 9.87
N PRO A 42 13.95 5.05 10.81
CA PRO A 42 14.94 6.13 10.70
C PRO A 42 16.40 5.62 10.65
N ASN A 43 17.30 6.39 10.02
CA ASN A 43 18.71 5.98 9.87
C ASN A 43 19.38 5.70 11.23
N LYS A 44 19.08 6.53 12.25
CA LYS A 44 19.55 6.32 13.62
C LYS A 44 18.59 5.45 14.42
N ARG A 45 19.11 4.39 15.04
CA ARG A 45 18.36 3.58 16.00
C ARG A 45 18.07 4.40 17.25
N ASN A 46 16.82 4.40 17.70
CA ASN A 46 16.45 4.97 18.99
C ASN A 46 16.39 3.84 20.02
N PRO A 47 17.26 3.80 21.05
CA PRO A 47 17.29 2.72 22.04
C PRO A 47 15.98 2.63 22.85
N LYS A 48 15.21 3.71 22.95
CA LYS A 48 13.91 3.73 23.65
C LYS A 48 12.78 3.05 22.85
N ARG A 49 13.01 2.73 21.57
CA ARG A 49 12.00 2.09 20.72
C ARG A 49 12.26 0.59 20.65
N THR A 50 11.27 -0.19 21.08
CA THR A 50 11.28 -1.66 21.00
C THR A 50 10.84 -2.17 19.62
N THR A 51 10.21 -1.33 18.80
CA THR A 51 9.77 -1.71 17.45
C THR A 51 10.94 -1.74 16.46
N LEU A 52 10.94 -2.77 15.61
CA LEU A 52 11.93 -2.93 14.55
C LEU A 52 11.81 -1.79 13.52
N ARG A 53 12.95 -1.24 13.08
CA ARG A 53 12.99 -0.21 12.04
C ARG A 53 12.53 -0.75 10.68
N HIS A 54 11.86 0.12 9.93
CA HIS A 54 11.43 -0.22 8.58
C HIS A 54 12.63 -0.20 7.64
N ILE A 55 12.57 -1.04 6.60
CA ILE A 55 13.52 -1.01 5.49
C ILE A 55 12.83 -0.34 4.32
N ILE A 56 13.48 0.65 3.73
CA ILE A 56 13.09 1.25 2.47
C ILE A 56 14.01 0.67 1.40
N ILE A 57 13.40 0.14 0.34
CA ILE A 57 14.10 -0.46 -0.80
C ILE A 57 13.69 0.31 -2.04
N LYS A 58 14.66 0.94 -2.70
CA LYS A 58 14.47 1.65 -3.95
C LYS A 58 14.75 0.70 -5.11
N ILE A 59 13.67 0.35 -5.81
CA ILE A 59 13.72 -0.49 -7.01
C ILE A 59 13.72 0.44 -8.22
N PRO A 60 14.68 0.31 -9.17
CA PRO A 60 14.81 1.22 -10.30
C PRO A 60 13.63 1.13 -11.28
N ARG A 61 13.06 -0.08 -11.47
CA ARG A 61 11.94 -0.32 -12.39
C ARG A 61 10.60 -0.36 -11.63
N ALA A 62 9.73 0.60 -11.90
CA ALA A 62 8.39 0.67 -11.28
C ALA A 62 7.52 -0.58 -11.57
N LYS A 63 7.61 -1.14 -12.78
CA LYS A 63 6.91 -2.37 -13.16
C LYS A 63 7.28 -3.55 -12.24
N ASN A 64 8.55 -3.68 -11.88
CA ASN A 64 9.05 -4.74 -11.00
C ASN A 64 8.47 -4.57 -9.59
N LYS A 65 8.51 -3.34 -9.06
CA LYS A 65 7.90 -2.97 -7.77
C LYS A 65 6.42 -3.33 -7.72
N GLU A 66 5.65 -3.02 -8.77
CA GLU A 66 4.22 -3.34 -8.82
C GLU A 66 3.94 -4.83 -8.86
N ARG A 67 4.73 -5.61 -9.62
CA ARG A 67 4.60 -7.07 -9.69
C ARG A 67 4.87 -7.74 -8.34
N ILE A 68 5.94 -7.35 -7.65
CA ILE A 68 6.27 -7.87 -6.32
C ILE A 68 5.16 -7.55 -5.32
N LEU A 69 4.68 -6.30 -5.31
CA LEU A 69 3.58 -5.89 -4.41
C LEU A 69 2.25 -6.58 -4.76
N LYS A 70 2.01 -6.90 -6.03
CA LYS A 70 0.85 -7.67 -6.45
C LYS A 70 0.93 -9.11 -5.94
N ALA A 71 2.05 -9.79 -6.17
CA ALA A 71 2.27 -11.15 -5.69
C ALA A 71 2.19 -11.24 -4.16
N ALA A 72 2.73 -10.24 -3.44
CA ALA A 72 2.62 -10.16 -1.98
C ALA A 72 1.16 -10.03 -1.49
N ARG A 73 0.29 -9.31 -2.22
CA ARG A 73 -1.14 -9.23 -1.89
C ARG A 73 -1.87 -10.52 -2.21
N GLU A 74 -1.53 -11.19 -3.29
CA GLU A 74 -2.15 -12.46 -3.67
C GLU A 74 -1.79 -13.56 -2.66
N LYS A 75 -0.54 -13.58 -2.19
CA LYS A 75 -0.08 -14.55 -1.19
C LYS A 75 -0.62 -14.27 0.23
N GLN A 76 -0.98 -13.02 0.55
CA GLN A 76 -1.41 -12.52 1.87
C GLN A 76 -0.33 -12.58 2.98
N VAL A 77 0.32 -13.73 3.15
CA VAL A 77 1.37 -13.94 4.15
C VAL A 77 2.73 -14.00 3.45
N VAL A 78 3.60 -13.06 3.78
CA VAL A 78 4.98 -13.01 3.28
C VAL A 78 5.90 -13.24 4.48
N THR A 79 6.91 -14.09 4.33
CA THR A 79 7.86 -14.40 5.39
C THR A 79 9.28 -13.95 5.03
N TYR A 80 10.13 -13.80 6.04
CA TYR A 80 11.57 -13.60 5.88
C TYR A 80 12.26 -14.41 6.97
N LYS A 81 13.07 -15.39 6.57
CA LYS A 81 13.73 -16.32 7.51
C LYS A 81 12.70 -16.96 8.47
N GLY A 82 11.53 -17.33 7.94
CA GLY A 82 10.43 -17.91 8.71
C GLY A 82 9.59 -16.92 9.53
N ALA A 83 9.98 -15.66 9.68
CA ALA A 83 9.19 -14.65 10.40
C ALA A 83 8.21 -13.92 9.47
N PRO A 84 6.95 -13.70 9.88
CA PRO A 84 5.99 -12.98 9.04
C PRO A 84 6.37 -11.50 8.92
N ILE A 85 6.36 -11.01 7.68
CA ILE A 85 6.67 -9.63 7.32
C ILE A 85 5.57 -9.00 6.48
N ARG A 86 5.55 -7.67 6.45
CA ARG A 86 4.62 -6.90 5.62
C ARG A 86 5.35 -6.08 4.57
N LEU A 87 5.04 -6.34 3.31
CA LEU A 87 5.48 -5.54 2.16
C LEU A 87 4.41 -4.51 1.82
N SER A 88 4.81 -3.25 1.67
CA SER A 88 3.94 -2.15 1.28
C SER A 88 4.71 -1.14 0.45
N ALA A 89 4.02 -0.45 -0.46
CA ALA A 89 4.60 0.69 -1.14
C ALA A 89 4.80 1.85 -0.15
N ASP A 90 5.94 2.53 -0.29
CA ASP A 90 6.15 3.84 0.32
C ASP A 90 5.42 4.92 -0.49
N PHE A 91 4.67 5.78 0.21
CA PHE A 91 3.84 6.84 -0.38
C PHE A 91 4.12 8.16 0.33
N SER A 92 4.05 9.27 -0.42
CA SER A 92 4.01 10.60 0.20
C SER A 92 2.78 10.74 1.09
N THR A 93 2.84 11.67 2.05
CA THR A 93 1.73 11.99 2.96
C THR A 93 0.46 12.35 2.20
N GLU A 94 0.57 13.18 1.15
CA GLU A 94 -0.55 13.55 0.29
C GLU A 94 -1.17 12.33 -0.42
N THR A 95 -0.33 11.46 -0.99
CA THR A 95 -0.81 10.25 -1.67
C THR A 95 -1.46 9.27 -0.68
N MET A 96 -0.89 9.16 0.52
CA MET A 96 -1.43 8.32 1.59
C MET A 96 -2.79 8.83 2.06
N GLN A 97 -2.94 10.14 2.24
CA GLN A 97 -4.22 10.76 2.58
C GLN A 97 -5.26 10.57 1.49
N ALA A 98 -4.90 10.79 0.22
CA ALA A 98 -5.81 10.55 -0.89
C ALA A 98 -6.28 9.09 -0.97
N ARG A 99 -5.40 8.13 -0.67
CA ARG A 99 -5.78 6.70 -0.55
C ARG A 99 -6.67 6.43 0.65
N TRP A 100 -6.46 7.13 1.75
CA TRP A 100 -7.29 7.01 2.95
C TRP A 100 -8.72 7.49 2.69
N GLU A 101 -8.88 8.61 1.98
CA GLU A 101 -10.19 9.14 1.60
C GLU A 101 -10.98 8.16 0.71
N TRP A 102 -10.28 7.32 -0.06
CA TRP A 102 -10.90 6.24 -0.81
C TRP A 102 -11.34 5.05 0.04
N GLN A 103 -10.84 4.85 1.27
CA GLN A 103 -11.12 3.64 2.07
C GLN A 103 -12.60 3.40 2.30
N GLU A 104 -13.34 4.44 2.67
CA GLU A 104 -14.79 4.31 2.92
C GLU A 104 -15.54 3.99 1.62
N THR A 105 -15.16 4.64 0.51
CA THR A 105 -15.75 4.38 -0.80
C THR A 105 -15.41 2.97 -1.29
N PHE A 106 -14.19 2.50 -1.01
CA PHE A 106 -13.72 1.17 -1.37
C PHE A 106 -14.55 0.09 -0.64
N LYS A 107 -14.75 0.21 0.69
CA LYS A 107 -15.57 -0.74 1.46
C LYS A 107 -17.00 -0.83 0.90
N VAL A 108 -17.60 0.33 0.66
CA VAL A 108 -18.95 0.46 0.09
C VAL A 108 -19.07 -0.22 -1.26
N THR A 109 -18.15 0.09 -2.18
CA THR A 109 -18.17 -0.43 -3.55
C THR A 109 -17.80 -1.91 -3.61
N ASN A 110 -16.98 -2.39 -2.66
CA ASN A 110 -16.65 -3.81 -2.52
C ASN A 110 -17.88 -4.63 -2.09
N ASN A 111 -18.68 -4.12 -1.14
CA ASN A 111 -19.92 -4.78 -0.69
C ASN A 111 -20.97 -4.91 -1.80
N LYS A 112 -20.91 -4.09 -2.85
CA LYS A 112 -21.82 -4.11 -4.00
C LYS A 112 -21.23 -4.87 -5.21
N ASN A 113 -20.17 -5.67 -5.02
CA ASN A 113 -19.52 -6.45 -6.07
C ASN A 113 -19.00 -5.64 -7.27
N LEU A 114 -18.70 -4.34 -7.10
CA LEU A 114 -18.17 -3.47 -8.16
C LEU A 114 -16.67 -3.63 -8.42
N GLN A 115 -16.05 -4.69 -7.85
CA GLN A 115 -14.65 -5.06 -7.99
C GLN A 115 -13.69 -3.85 -7.89
N PRO A 116 -13.75 -3.07 -6.78
CA PRO A 116 -12.97 -1.85 -6.68
C PRO A 116 -11.46 -2.14 -6.67
N LYS A 117 -10.68 -1.28 -7.33
CA LYS A 117 -9.21 -1.34 -7.34
C LYS A 117 -8.63 0.04 -7.07
N ILE A 118 -7.71 0.15 -6.12
CA ILE A 118 -6.95 1.39 -5.88
C ILE A 118 -5.65 1.32 -6.69
N LEU A 119 -5.60 2.07 -7.78
CA LEU A 119 -4.44 2.18 -8.66
C LEU A 119 -3.46 3.25 -8.16
N TYR A 120 -2.20 3.11 -8.58
CA TYR A 120 -1.16 4.09 -8.30
C TYR A 120 -1.43 5.44 -9.02
N PRO A 121 -1.11 6.59 -8.40
CA PRO A 121 -0.73 6.76 -7.00
C PRO A 121 -1.94 6.72 -6.06
N ALA A 122 -3.10 7.29 -6.42
CA ALA A 122 -4.33 7.28 -5.61
C ALA A 122 -5.60 7.40 -6.46
N LYS A 123 -5.78 6.47 -7.41
CA LYS A 123 -6.98 6.43 -8.28
C LYS A 123 -7.89 5.28 -7.87
N LEU A 124 -9.20 5.52 -7.74
CA LEU A 124 -10.18 4.47 -7.52
C LEU A 124 -10.74 4.02 -8.85
N SER A 125 -10.61 2.72 -9.16
CA SER A 125 -11.18 2.08 -10.33
C SER A 125 -12.34 1.19 -9.91
N LEU A 126 -13.45 1.26 -10.65
CA LEU A 126 -14.67 0.48 -10.42
C LEU A 126 -15.07 -0.22 -11.72
N ARG A 127 -15.54 -1.46 -11.60
CA ARG A 127 -16.16 -2.19 -12.71
C ARG A 127 -17.68 -2.06 -12.59
N ILE A 128 -18.28 -1.38 -13.57
CA ILE A 128 -19.71 -1.09 -13.60
C ILE A 128 -20.21 -1.42 -15.00
N GLU A 129 -21.22 -2.28 -15.12
CA GLU A 129 -21.83 -2.65 -16.42
C GLU A 129 -20.79 -3.11 -17.46
N GLY A 130 -19.79 -3.89 -17.03
CA GLY A 130 -18.72 -4.37 -17.88
C GLY A 130 -17.61 -3.36 -18.19
N GLN A 131 -17.82 -2.06 -17.96
CA GLN A 131 -16.82 -1.01 -18.18
C GLN A 131 -16.00 -0.71 -16.91
N ILE A 132 -14.70 -0.45 -17.10
CA ILE A 132 -13.81 -0.04 -16.02
C ILE A 132 -13.69 1.48 -16.04
N LYS A 133 -14.20 2.15 -15.00
CA LYS A 133 -14.09 3.61 -14.83
C LYS A 133 -13.10 3.93 -13.72
N SER A 134 -12.28 4.96 -13.93
CA SER A 134 -11.23 5.37 -12.99
C SER A 134 -11.40 6.82 -12.54
N PHE A 135 -11.32 7.05 -11.23
CA PHE A 135 -11.55 8.33 -10.57
C PHE A 135 -10.30 8.76 -9.79
N THR A 136 -9.98 10.05 -9.81
CA THR A 136 -8.92 10.66 -8.99
C THR A 136 -9.54 11.40 -7.82
N ASN A 137 -8.78 11.67 -6.76
CA ASN A 137 -9.31 12.37 -5.57
C ASN A 137 -9.90 13.75 -5.94
N LYS A 138 -9.22 14.50 -6.80
CA LYS A 138 -9.70 15.79 -7.36
C LYS A 138 -11.06 15.67 -8.10
N ASN A 139 -11.39 14.47 -8.57
CA ASN A 139 -12.62 14.15 -9.28
C ASN A 139 -13.68 13.48 -8.39
N LEU A 140 -13.61 13.63 -7.05
CA LEU A 140 -14.68 13.23 -6.13
C LEU A 140 -16.04 13.81 -6.53
N LYS A 141 -16.08 15.03 -7.07
CA LYS A 141 -17.30 15.65 -7.63
C LYS A 141 -17.86 14.84 -8.80
N LYS A 142 -17.01 14.44 -9.75
CA LYS A 142 -17.40 13.58 -10.89
C LYS A 142 -17.88 12.21 -10.43
N LEU A 143 -17.28 11.65 -9.37
CA LEU A 143 -17.80 10.41 -8.78
C LEU A 143 -19.20 10.61 -8.21
N LYS A 144 -19.44 11.73 -7.50
CA LYS A 144 -20.79 12.06 -7.00
C LYS A 144 -21.77 12.20 -8.15
N GLU A 145 -21.46 13.01 -9.16
CA GLU A 145 -22.29 13.19 -10.37
C GLU A 145 -22.58 11.87 -11.09
N PHE A 146 -21.61 10.96 -11.15
CA PHE A 146 -21.79 9.63 -11.75
C PHE A 146 -22.68 8.70 -10.90
N ILE A 147 -22.74 8.95 -9.60
CA ILE A 147 -23.50 8.15 -8.63
C ILE A 147 -24.89 8.74 -8.37
N THR A 148 -25.10 10.05 -8.56
CA THR A 148 -26.40 10.71 -8.39
C THR A 148 -27.55 10.01 -9.15
N PRO A 149 -27.37 9.54 -10.41
CA PRO A 149 -28.40 8.81 -11.13
C PRO A 149 -28.69 7.41 -10.55
N LYS A 150 -27.85 6.90 -9.65
CA LYS A 150 -27.94 5.58 -9.02
C LYS A 150 -28.22 5.74 -7.52
N PRO A 151 -29.48 5.93 -7.12
CA PRO A 151 -29.86 6.29 -5.74
C PRO A 151 -29.33 5.31 -4.69
N GLU A 152 -29.25 4.02 -5.00
CA GLU A 152 -28.68 3.00 -4.12
C GLU A 152 -27.20 3.24 -3.73
N LEU A 153 -26.40 3.74 -4.67
CA LEU A 153 -24.98 4.02 -4.44
C LEU A 153 -24.79 5.40 -3.80
N TYR A 154 -25.68 6.35 -4.09
CA TYR A 154 -25.63 7.71 -3.57
C TYR A 154 -25.90 7.77 -2.07
N GLU A 155 -27.02 7.19 -1.61
CA GLU A 155 -27.39 7.19 -0.19
C GLU A 155 -26.33 6.48 0.67
N LEU A 156 -25.73 5.42 0.16
CA LEU A 156 -24.76 4.62 0.88
C LEU A 156 -23.40 5.33 1.05
N LEU A 157 -23.01 6.20 0.11
CA LEU A 157 -21.81 7.03 0.20
C LEU A 157 -22.02 8.35 0.98
N LYS A 158 -23.27 8.80 1.09
CA LYS A 158 -23.64 10.03 1.82
C LYS A 158 -23.56 9.83 3.34
N GLY A 159 -23.97 8.66 3.84
CA GLY A 159 -24.13 8.39 5.27
C GLY A 159 -22.86 8.12 6.11
N LYS A 160 -21.66 7.97 5.51
CA LYS A 160 -20.49 7.43 6.25
C LYS A 160 -19.21 8.27 6.22
N ARG A 161 -19.24 9.50 5.71
CA ARG A 161 -18.05 10.38 5.69
C ARG A 161 -17.77 10.99 7.07
N LYS A 162 -17.25 10.20 8.02
CA LYS A 162 -16.58 10.76 9.20
C LYS A 162 -15.27 11.44 8.73
N LYS A 163 -15.22 12.77 8.79
CA LYS A 163 -13.96 13.53 8.63
C LYS A 163 -13.08 13.25 9.85
N ILE A 164 -12.18 12.28 9.75
CA ILE A 164 -11.12 12.12 10.75
C ILE A 164 -10.02 13.13 10.37
N LYS A 165 -9.85 14.18 11.19
CA LYS A 165 -8.71 15.10 11.07
C LYS A 165 -7.44 14.33 11.46
N ILE A 166 -6.63 13.94 10.49
CA ILE A 166 -5.29 13.41 10.74
C ILE A 166 -4.40 14.60 11.12
N LYS A 167 -4.16 14.81 12.41
CA LYS A 167 -3.13 15.75 12.89
C LYS A 167 -1.78 15.08 12.70
N ILE A 168 -1.12 15.35 11.56
CA ILE A 168 0.25 14.90 11.32
C ILE A 168 1.17 15.83 12.11
N MET A 169 1.61 15.41 13.31
CA MET A 169 2.80 15.99 13.91
C MET A 169 4.02 15.41 13.20
N ASN A 170 4.94 16.29 12.81
CA ASN A 170 6.18 15.97 12.11
C ASN A 170 6.85 14.69 12.65
N ASN A 171 7.16 13.77 11.74
CA ASN A 171 7.91 12.53 11.94
C ASN A 171 7.29 11.45 12.86
N LYS A 172 6.98 10.30 12.20
CA LYS A 172 6.83 8.92 12.72
C LYS A 172 5.39 8.43 12.93
N TYR A 173 4.97 7.54 12.02
CA TYR A 173 3.97 6.46 12.09
C TYR A 173 2.68 6.69 12.91
N VAL A 174 1.54 6.57 12.22
CA VAL A 174 0.19 6.57 12.81
C VAL A 174 -0.02 5.30 13.64
N THR A 175 -0.16 5.46 14.95
CA THR A 175 -0.78 4.46 15.83
C THR A 175 -2.30 4.56 15.68
N ILE A 176 -2.95 3.47 15.28
CA ILE A 176 -4.42 3.36 15.33
C ILE A 176 -4.72 2.62 16.64
N ASN A 177 -5.17 3.35 17.66
CA ASN A 177 -5.82 2.72 18.81
C ASN A 177 -7.31 2.48 18.46
N LYS A 178 -7.80 1.30 18.81
CA LYS A 178 -9.22 0.92 18.77
C LYS A 178 -10.02 1.75 19.76
#